data_AF-A0A341CF44-F1
#
_entry.id   AF-A0A341CF44-F1
#
_cell.length_a   1.000
_cell.length_b   1.000
_cell.length_c   1.000
_cell.angle_alpha   90.00
_cell.angle_beta   90.00
_cell.angle_gamma   90.00
#
_symmetry.space_group_name_H-M   'P 1'
#
loop_
_entity.id
_entity.type
_entity.pdbx_description
1 polymer ?
#
loop_
_entity_poly.entity_id
_entity_poly.type
_entity_poly.pdbx_seq_one_letter_code
_entity_poly.pdbx_strand_id
1 'polypeptide(L)'
;MRLPALKIKVKEITYINRDTKIILETKSKTIYKLNGVSERDLKKSVLWLKDSLQCTCEEMNDINAPYLVMGQKLGGELVITSVKRWQKGQREFKRISRSIRKLQC
;
A
#
# COMPACT_ATOMS: atom_id res chain seq x y z
N MET A 1 4.86 -3.66 -15.62
CA MET A 1 4.81 -3.77 -14.15
C MET A 1 3.36 -3.73 -13.69
N ARG A 2 2.79 -4.84 -13.18
CA ARG A 2 1.37 -4.93 -12.77
C ARG A 2 1.28 -4.94 -11.24
N LEU A 3 1.37 -3.76 -10.61
CA LEU A 3 1.29 -3.63 -9.16
C LEU A 3 -0.11 -3.16 -8.73
N PRO A 4 -0.81 -3.83 -7.80
CA PRO A 4 -1.98 -3.26 -7.13
C PRO A 4 -1.65 -1.95 -6.42
N ALA A 5 -2.65 -1.08 -6.36
CA ALA A 5 -2.57 0.20 -5.67
C ALA A 5 -3.73 0.33 -4.69
N LEU A 6 -3.40 0.66 -3.45
CA LEU A 6 -4.33 0.74 -2.33
C LEU A 6 -4.09 2.05 -1.59
N LYS A 7 -5.16 2.74 -1.24
CA LYS A 7 -5.09 3.75 -0.18
C LYS A 7 -5.44 3.05 1.12
N ILE A 8 -4.58 3.22 2.11
CA ILE A 8 -4.72 2.58 3.42
C ILE A 8 -4.56 3.62 4.52
N LYS A 9 -5.03 3.28 5.71
CA LYS A 9 -4.60 3.92 6.95
C LYS A 9 -3.97 2.84 7.83
N VAL A 10 -2.82 3.17 8.40
CA VAL A 10 -2.05 2.24 9.21
C VAL A 10 -2.65 2.23 10.61
N LYS A 11 -2.90 1.04 11.14
CA LYS A 11 -3.29 0.85 12.55
C LYS A 11 -2.04 0.70 13.40
N GLU A 12 -1.12 -0.16 12.95
CA GLU A 12 0.07 -0.54 13.70
C GLU A 12 1.18 -1.02 12.74
N ILE A 13 2.42 -0.78 13.13
CA ILE A 13 3.63 -1.25 12.43
C ILE A 13 4.41 -2.10 13.41
N THR A 14 4.73 -3.34 13.02
CA THR A 14 5.50 -4.28 13.83
C THR A 14 6.70 -4.77 13.05
N TYR A 15 7.87 -4.73 13.66
CA TYR A 15 9.10 -5.25 13.05
C TYR A 15 9.29 -6.72 13.45
N ILE A 16 9.42 -7.61 12.48
CA ILE A 16 9.54 -9.06 12.68
C ILE A 16 10.67 -9.57 11.79
N ASN A 17 11.76 -10.08 12.40
CA ASN A 17 12.85 -10.74 11.68
C ASN A 17 13.41 -9.93 10.50
N ARG A 18 13.58 -8.61 10.69
CA ARG A 18 13.99 -7.59 9.69
C ARG A 18 12.90 -7.18 8.70
N ASP A 19 11.84 -7.97 8.53
CA ASP A 19 10.68 -7.56 7.76
C ASP A 19 9.77 -6.65 8.60
N THR A 20 9.03 -5.75 7.93
CA THR A 20 8.06 -4.88 8.60
C THR A 20 6.65 -5.34 8.28
N LYS A 21 5.89 -5.72 9.31
CA LYS A 21 4.49 -6.05 9.22
C LYS A 21 3.66 -4.80 9.45
N ILE A 22 2.79 -4.48 8.50
CA ILE A 22 1.91 -3.31 8.56
C ILE A 22 0.48 -3.82 8.72
N ILE A 23 -0.14 -3.45 9.84
CA ILE A 23 -1.54 -3.78 10.12
C ILE A 23 -2.37 -2.56 9.73
N LEU A 24 -3.36 -2.80 8.88
CA LEU A 24 -4.29 -1.80 8.38
C LEU A 24 -5.45 -1.59 9.34
N GLU A 25 -5.98 -0.37 9.37
CA GLU A 25 -7.27 -0.09 9.96
C GLU A 25 -8.37 -0.71 9.06
N THR A 26 -9.12 -1.67 9.59
CA THR A 26 -10.05 -2.54 8.84
C THR A 26 -11.09 -1.79 7.99
N LYS A 27 -11.46 -0.56 8.36
CA LYS A 27 -12.47 0.26 7.66
C LYS A 27 -11.89 1.31 6.71
N SER A 28 -10.57 1.51 6.70
CA SER A 28 -9.92 2.65 6.03
C SER A 28 -9.10 2.24 4.80
N LYS A 29 -9.58 1.23 4.06
CA LYS A 29 -8.94 0.72 2.83
C LYS A 29 -9.76 1.08 1.60
N THR A 30 -9.13 1.69 0.60
CA THR A 30 -9.72 1.98 -0.71
C THR A 30 -8.86 1.36 -1.79
N ILE A 31 -9.47 0.55 -2.66
CA ILE A 31 -8.78 -0.12 -3.75
C ILE A 31 -8.77 0.79 -4.98
N TYR A 32 -7.59 1.06 -5.53
CA TYR A 32 -7.43 1.85 -6.76
C TYR A 32 -7.09 0.97 -7.97
N LYS A 33 -6.42 -0.16 -7.76
CA LYS A 33 -6.06 -1.11 -8.82
C LYS A 33 -5.99 -2.55 -8.31
N LEU A 34 -6.65 -3.46 -9.03
CA LEU A 34 -6.83 -4.90 -8.73
C LEU A 34 -5.95 -5.81 -9.62
N ASN A 35 -4.71 -5.41 -9.92
CA ASN A 35 -3.89 -6.16 -10.89
C ASN A 35 -3.17 -7.35 -10.22
N GLY A 36 -3.52 -8.59 -10.56
CA GLY A 36 -2.79 -9.78 -10.08
C GLY A 36 -3.03 -10.15 -8.61
N VAL A 37 -4.04 -9.54 -7.98
CA VAL A 37 -4.50 -9.83 -6.62
C VAL A 37 -6.02 -9.89 -6.59
N SER A 38 -6.57 -10.87 -5.88
CA SER A 38 -8.01 -10.98 -5.70
C SER A 38 -8.53 -9.99 -4.67
N GLU A 39 -9.83 -9.67 -4.70
CA GLU A 39 -10.46 -8.90 -3.63
C GLU A 39 -10.28 -9.56 -2.26
N ARG A 40 -10.23 -10.90 -2.19
CA ARG A 40 -9.98 -11.63 -0.94
C ARG A 40 -8.57 -11.36 -0.40
N ASP A 41 -7.58 -11.31 -1.28
CA ASP A 41 -6.21 -10.92 -0.90
C ASP A 41 -6.16 -9.47 -0.41
N LEU A 42 -6.95 -8.58 -1.03
CA LEU A 42 -7.08 -7.20 -0.57
C LEU A 42 -8.00 -7.04 0.64
N LYS A 43 -8.80 -8.02 1.04
CA LYS A 43 -9.50 -7.98 2.34
C LYS A 43 -8.57 -8.27 3.51
N LYS A 44 -7.37 -8.81 3.26
CA LYS A 44 -6.36 -8.97 4.32
C LYS A 44 -5.97 -7.61 4.89
N SER A 45 -6.01 -7.52 6.22
CA SER A 45 -5.59 -6.35 6.98
C SER A 45 -4.08 -6.30 7.20
N VAL A 46 -3.33 -7.30 6.76
CA VAL A 46 -1.88 -7.39 6.95
C VAL A 46 -1.19 -7.21 5.62
N LEU A 47 -0.24 -6.27 5.59
CA LEU A 47 0.71 -6.07 4.52
C LEU A 47 2.12 -6.29 5.04
N TRP A 48 3.02 -6.70 4.16
CA TRP A 48 4.42 -6.92 4.53
C TRP A 48 5.34 -6.00 3.76
N LEU A 49 6.40 -5.59 4.42
CA LEU A 49 7.57 -4.97 3.83
C LEU A 49 8.72 -5.94 4.02
N LYS A 50 9.37 -6.32 2.92
CA LYS A 50 10.59 -7.11 3.02
C LYS A 50 11.79 -6.18 2.97
N ASP A 51 12.73 -6.38 3.89
CA ASP A 51 13.95 -5.57 3.99
C ASP A 51 14.80 -5.63 2.70
N SER A 52 14.75 -6.77 2.01
CA SER A 52 15.44 -6.98 0.73
C SER A 52 14.88 -6.16 -0.44
N LEU A 53 13.70 -5.57 -0.27
CA LEU A 53 13.15 -4.60 -1.20
C LEU A 53 13.55 -3.23 -0.68
N GLN A 54 14.37 -2.48 -1.44
CA GLN A 54 14.73 -1.10 -1.15
C GLN A 54 13.46 -0.21 -1.12
N CYS A 55 12.69 -0.28 -0.04
CA CYS A 55 11.51 0.54 0.14
C CYS A 55 11.95 1.89 0.68
N THR A 56 11.50 2.96 0.04
CA THR A 56 11.53 4.33 0.57
C THR A 56 10.44 4.52 1.64
N CYS A 57 10.43 3.66 2.65
CA CYS A 57 9.35 3.56 3.64
C CYS A 57 9.52 4.50 4.85
N GLU A 58 10.59 5.30 4.89
CA GLU A 58 10.84 6.31 5.94
C GLU A 58 9.68 7.31 6.13
N GLU A 59 8.73 7.40 5.18
CA GLU A 59 7.57 8.28 5.27
C GLU A 59 6.41 7.76 6.16
N MET A 60 6.45 6.51 6.66
CA MET A 60 5.39 5.93 7.52
C MET A 60 5.56 6.23 9.02
N ASN A 61 5.79 7.49 9.40
CA ASN A 61 5.85 7.88 10.82
C ASN A 61 4.49 8.31 11.41
N ASP A 62 3.48 8.56 10.57
CA ASP A 62 2.19 9.08 11.00
C ASP A 62 1.06 8.08 10.77
N ILE A 63 0.76 7.28 11.78
CA ILE A 63 -0.34 6.29 11.74
C ILE A 63 -1.73 6.92 11.52
N ASN A 64 -1.90 8.22 11.76
CA ASN A 64 -3.16 8.91 11.53
C ASN A 64 -3.34 9.35 10.08
N ALA A 65 -2.26 9.41 9.30
CA ALA A 65 -2.31 9.78 7.89
C ALA A 65 -2.76 8.61 7.00
N PRO A 66 -3.52 8.88 5.93
CA PRO A 66 -3.68 7.93 4.86
C PRO A 66 -2.39 7.82 4.02
N TYR A 67 -2.15 6.64 3.46
CA TYR A 67 -1.02 6.35 2.57
C TYR A 67 -1.51 5.69 1.29
N LEU A 68 -0.88 6.03 0.17
CA LEU A 68 -1.00 5.27 -1.07
C LEU A 68 0.13 4.25 -1.10
N VAL A 69 -0.22 2.97 -1.13
CA VAL A 69 0.73 1.88 -1.21
C VAL A 69 0.56 1.11 -2.51
N MET A 70 1.69 0.74 -3.09
CA MET A 70 1.77 -0.14 -4.25
C MET A 70 2.61 -1.35 -3.90
N GLY A 71 2.22 -2.51 -4.40
CA GLY A 71 2.89 -3.76 -4.04
C GLY A 71 2.57 -4.88 -5.00
N GLN A 72 2.91 -6.10 -4.62
CA GLN A 72 2.64 -7.32 -5.38
C GLN A 72 2.33 -8.49 -4.45
N LYS A 73 1.67 -9.52 -4.97
CA LYS A 73 1.43 -10.75 -4.21
C LYS A 73 2.65 -11.66 -4.30
N LEU A 74 3.22 -12.02 -3.15
CA LEU A 74 4.31 -13.00 -3.05
C LEU A 74 3.93 -14.04 -1.99
N GLY A 75 3.92 -15.32 -2.35
CA GLY A 75 3.63 -16.40 -1.41
C GLY A 75 2.26 -16.32 -0.72
N GLY A 76 1.26 -15.68 -1.35
CA GLY A 76 -0.06 -15.48 -0.74
C GLY A 76 -0.21 -14.20 0.10
N GLU A 77 0.87 -13.46 0.28
CA GLU A 77 0.91 -12.22 1.05
C GLU A 77 1.13 -11.01 0.16
N LEU A 78 0.66 -9.84 0.61
CA LEU A 78 0.77 -8.61 -0.16
C LEU A 78 2.00 -7.85 0.33
N VAL A 79 3.04 -7.86 -0.50
CA VAL A 79 4.32 -7.23 -0.21
C VAL A 79 4.35 -5.86 -0.86
N ILE A 80 4.53 -4.83 -0.05
CA ILE A 80 4.60 -3.44 -0.48
C ILE A 80 5.98 -3.18 -1.09
N THR A 81 6.00 -2.49 -2.23
CA THR A 81 7.23 -2.08 -2.92
C THR A 81 7.37 -0.56 -2.99
N SER A 82 6.28 0.19 -2.78
CA SER A 82 6.31 1.64 -2.75
C SER A 82 5.22 2.20 -1.85
N VAL A 83 5.56 3.27 -1.13
CA VAL A 83 4.70 3.96 -0.17
C VAL A 83 4.78 5.45 -0.48
N LYS A 84 3.64 6.13 -0.42
CA LYS A 84 3.61 7.58 -0.48
C LYS A 84 2.53 8.13 0.45
N ARG A 85 2.86 9.13 1.26
CA ARG A 85 1.89 9.77 2.16
C ARG A 85 0.77 10.45 1.36
N TRP A 86 -0.49 10.18 1.69
CA TRP A 86 -1.64 10.78 1.01
C TRP A 86 -1.93 12.17 1.60
N GLN A 87 -1.54 13.22 0.88
CA GLN A 87 -1.86 14.60 1.27
C GLN A 87 -3.13 15.11 0.55
N LYS A 88 -4.15 15.48 1.32
CA LYS A 88 -5.35 16.17 0.80
C LYS A 88 -4.95 17.57 0.32
N GLY A 89 -4.74 17.75 -0.98
CA GLY A 89 -4.49 19.08 -1.57
C GLY A 89 -3.54 19.08 -2.76
N GLN A 90 -2.62 18.12 -2.84
CA GLN A 90 -1.69 18.05 -3.96
C GLN A 90 -2.41 17.65 -5.26
N ARG A 91 -2.52 18.60 -6.20
CA ARG A 91 -3.05 18.36 -7.56
C ARG A 91 -2.34 17.20 -8.24
N GLU A 92 -1.05 17.04 -7.97
CA GLU A 92 -0.21 15.98 -8.50
C GLU A 92 -0.67 14.58 -8.04
N PHE A 93 -1.02 14.41 -6.76
CA PHE A 93 -1.59 13.14 -6.27
C PHE A 93 -2.99 12.85 -6.82
N LYS A 94 -3.82 13.87 -7.03
CA LYS A 94 -5.10 13.69 -7.73
C LYS A 94 -4.86 13.24 -9.18
N ARG A 95 -3.81 13.74 -9.84
CA ARG A 95 -3.41 13.25 -11.18
C ARG A 95 -2.89 11.83 -11.10
N ILE A 96 -1.94 11.52 -10.22
CA ILE A 96 -1.36 10.17 -10.06
C ILE A 96 -2.46 9.14 -9.75
N SER A 97 -3.35 9.43 -8.79
CA SER A 97 -4.46 8.51 -8.46
C SER A 97 -5.46 8.34 -9.61
N ARG A 98 -5.75 9.39 -10.38
CA ARG A 98 -6.56 9.30 -11.61
C ARG A 98 -5.84 8.51 -12.69
N SER A 99 -4.54 8.73 -12.88
CA SER A 99 -3.71 8.01 -13.86
C SER A 99 -3.58 6.54 -13.50
N ILE A 100 -3.39 6.19 -12.23
CA ILE A 100 -3.36 4.80 -11.75
C ILE A 100 -4.69 4.09 -12.02
N ARG A 101 -5.83 4.77 -11.80
CA ARG A 101 -7.17 4.25 -12.14
C ARG A 101 -7.38 4.09 -13.64
N LYS A 102 -6.81 4.99 -14.45
CA LYS A 102 -6.94 4.99 -15.92
C LYS A 102 -5.94 4.09 -16.63
N LEU A 103 -4.84 3.71 -15.98
CA LEU A 103 -3.86 2.76 -16.48
C LEU A 103 -4.44 1.35 -16.48
N GLN A 104 -5.35 1.08 -17.41
CA GLN A 104 -5.67 -0.27 -17.86
C GLN A 104 -4.52 -0.75 -18.75
N CYS A 105 -3.61 -1.51 -18.17
CA CYS A 105 -2.58 -2.30 -18.85
C CYS A 105 -2.48 -3.67 -18.16
#